data_AF-A0A0N5DBD2-F1
#
_entry.id   AF-A0A0N5DBD2-F1
#
_cell.length_a   1.000
_cell.length_b   1.000
_cell.length_c   1.000
_cell.angle_alpha   90.00
_cell.angle_beta   90.00
_cell.angle_gamma   90.00
#
_symmetry.space_group_name_H-M   'P 1'
#
loop_
_entity.id
_entity.type
_entity.pdbx_description
1 polymer ?
#
loop_
_entity_poly.entity_id
_entity_poly.type
_entity_poly.pdbx_seq_one_letter_code
_entity_poly.pdbx_strand_id
1 'polypeptide(L)'
;CPEAQRLFTFTIPPRGQERQCNEFAFQALRFIQILESGINNLNNLKAIEPILDNLGRRHGKLKSSVGFRPYYWTVFMECTIHHLRLAFLNSKVDQWSHKDIDNAIMLWRHLILGICQRIKVKIVLIFCYIHESKKKHSCFAVF
;
A
#
# COMPACT_ATOMS: atom_id res chain seq x y z
N CYS A 1 -4.34 -0.34 12.75
CA CYS A 1 -3.95 1.08 12.92
C CYS A 1 -5.20 1.96 12.89
N PRO A 2 -5.71 2.40 14.06
CA PRO A 2 -6.94 3.20 14.14
C PRO A 2 -6.85 4.55 13.40
N GLU A 3 -5.67 5.17 13.34
CA GLU A 3 -5.48 6.46 12.66
C GLU A 3 -5.64 6.33 11.14
N ALA A 4 -5.14 5.24 10.55
CA ALA A 4 -5.29 4.98 9.11
C ALA A 4 -6.75 4.74 8.71
N GLN A 5 -7.60 4.28 9.64
CA GLN A 5 -9.04 4.09 9.38
C GLN A 5 -9.74 5.43 9.10
N ARG A 6 -9.26 6.54 9.66
CA ARG A 6 -9.82 7.89 9.41
C ARG A 6 -9.66 8.35 7.96
N LEU A 7 -8.76 7.74 7.20
CA LEU A 7 -8.60 8.00 5.76
C LEU A 7 -9.71 7.37 4.92
N PHE A 8 -10.49 6.46 5.51
CA PHE A 8 -11.64 5.82 4.88
C PHE A 8 -12.90 6.35 5.55
N THR A 9 -13.40 7.47 5.04
CA THR A 9 -14.49 8.28 5.62
C THR A 9 -15.82 7.52 5.78
N PHE A 10 -15.93 6.28 5.30
CA PHE A 10 -17.17 5.50 5.23
C PHE A 10 -17.08 4.11 5.89
N THR A 11 -15.99 3.78 6.60
CA THR A 11 -15.60 2.36 6.78
C THR A 11 -15.81 1.74 8.16
N ILE A 12 -16.39 2.44 9.14
CA ILE A 12 -16.73 1.78 10.42
C ILE A 12 -18.24 1.68 10.55
N PRO A 13 -18.86 0.59 10.04
CA PRO A 13 -20.21 0.25 10.47
C PRO A 13 -20.23 -0.07 11.97
N PRO A 14 -21.35 0.14 12.67
CA PRO A 14 -21.49 -0.26 14.07
C PRO A 14 -21.17 -1.75 14.26
N ARG A 15 -20.66 -2.14 15.44
CA ARG A 15 -20.38 -3.55 15.79
C ARG A 15 -21.60 -4.40 15.44
N GLY A 16 -21.42 -5.44 14.63
CA GLY A 16 -22.50 -6.32 14.14
C GLY A 16 -22.90 -6.11 12.67
N GLN A 17 -22.40 -5.07 11.98
CA GLN A 17 -22.62 -4.84 10.54
C GLN A 17 -21.31 -4.86 9.72
N GLU A 18 -20.37 -5.73 10.08
CA GLU A 18 -19.05 -5.86 9.43
C GLU A 18 -19.11 -6.23 7.94
N ARG A 19 -20.27 -6.66 7.43
CA ARG A 19 -20.44 -7.24 6.09
C ARG A 19 -20.45 -6.26 4.92
N GLN A 20 -20.43 -4.94 5.10
CA GLN A 20 -20.55 -4.01 3.97
C GLN A 20 -19.67 -2.78 4.09
N CYS A 21 -18.37 -2.95 3.86
CA CYS A 21 -17.62 -1.84 3.28
C CYS A 21 -17.01 -2.32 1.96
N ASN A 22 -17.86 -2.37 0.93
CA ASN A 22 -17.47 -2.73 -0.44
C ASN A 22 -16.24 -1.93 -0.90
N GLU A 23 -16.11 -0.66 -0.47
CA GLU A 23 -14.94 0.15 -0.76
C GLU A 23 -13.66 -0.39 -0.12
N PHE A 24 -13.70 -0.81 1.15
CA PHE A 24 -12.53 -1.36 1.82
C PHE A 24 -12.09 -2.69 1.19
N ALA A 25 -13.05 -3.59 0.96
CA ALA A 25 -12.80 -4.85 0.26
C ALA A 25 -12.24 -4.61 -1.14
N PHE A 26 -12.74 -3.60 -1.86
CA PHE A 26 -12.24 -3.21 -3.16
C PHE A 26 -10.81 -2.64 -3.11
N GLN A 27 -10.47 -1.82 -2.11
CA GLN A 27 -9.08 -1.36 -1.94
C GLN A 27 -8.14 -2.50 -1.57
N ALA A 28 -8.59 -3.45 -0.74
CA ALA A 28 -7.83 -4.65 -0.42
C ALA A 28 -7.59 -5.52 -1.66
N LEU A 29 -8.63 -5.75 -2.47
CA LEU A 29 -8.52 -6.49 -3.74
C LEU A 29 -7.51 -5.84 -4.69
N ARG A 30 -7.58 -4.52 -4.86
CA ARG A 30 -6.60 -3.77 -5.66
C ARG A 30 -5.18 -3.98 -5.18
N PHE A 31 -4.97 -4.09 -3.87
CA PHE A 31 -3.65 -4.36 -3.33
C PHE A 31 -3.17 -5.77 -3.68
N ILE A 32 -4.03 -6.79 -3.52
CA ILE A 32 -3.68 -8.16 -3.90
C ILE A 32 -3.35 -8.26 -5.39
N GLN A 33 -4.09 -7.57 -6.26
CA GLN A 33 -3.80 -7.51 -7.70
C GLN A 33 -2.42 -6.90 -8.00
N ILE A 34 -1.95 -5.94 -7.20
CA ILE A 34 -0.59 -5.38 -7.34
C ILE A 34 0.46 -6.41 -6.94
N LEU A 35 0.22 -7.18 -5.87
CA LEU A 35 1.12 -8.27 -5.47
C LEU A 35 1.20 -9.35 -6.54
N GLU A 36 0.04 -9.78 -7.03
CA GLU A 36 -0.09 -10.75 -8.12
C GLU A 36 0.64 -10.28 -9.38
N SER A 37 0.43 -9.03 -9.78
CA SER A 37 1.17 -8.41 -10.89
C SER A 37 2.69 -8.41 -10.64
N GLY A 38 3.13 -8.16 -9.40
CA GLY A 38 4.53 -8.24 -9.01
C GLY A 38 5.11 -9.64 -9.16
N ILE A 39 4.38 -10.69 -8.75
CA ILE A 39 4.76 -12.09 -8.92
C ILE A 39 4.85 -12.46 -10.39
N ASN A 40 3.82 -12.11 -11.17
CA ASN A 40 3.75 -12.44 -12.59
C ASN A 40 4.80 -11.70 -13.43
N ASN A 41 5.45 -10.66 -12.87
CA ASN A 41 6.46 -9.86 -13.54
C ASN A 41 7.82 -9.87 -12.81
N LEU A 42 8.14 -10.90 -12.03
CA LEU A 42 9.44 -11.00 -11.32
C LEU A 42 10.65 -10.84 -12.26
N ASN A 43 10.54 -11.33 -13.50
CA ASN A 43 11.59 -11.22 -14.52
C ASN A 43 11.60 -9.86 -15.26
N ASN A 44 10.55 -9.06 -15.10
CA ASN A 44 10.42 -7.74 -15.73
C ASN A 44 9.66 -6.77 -14.83
N LEU A 45 10.27 -6.39 -13.70
CA LEU A 45 9.67 -5.44 -12.76
C LEU A 45 9.45 -4.04 -13.35
N LYS A 46 10.02 -3.71 -14.51
CA LYS A 46 9.71 -2.46 -15.22
C LYS A 46 8.28 -2.43 -15.74
N ALA A 47 7.70 -3.58 -16.07
CA ALA A 47 6.33 -3.68 -16.57
C ALA A 47 5.29 -3.17 -15.55
N ILE A 48 5.59 -3.26 -14.25
CA ILE A 48 4.67 -2.81 -13.19
C ILE A 48 4.89 -1.35 -12.78
N GLU A 49 5.97 -0.69 -13.23
CA GLU A 49 6.28 0.69 -12.87
C GLU A 49 5.14 1.68 -13.14
N PRO A 50 4.43 1.65 -14.28
CA PRO A 50 3.32 2.57 -14.53
C PRO A 50 2.19 2.48 -13.47
N ILE A 51 1.93 1.28 -12.97
CA ILE A 51 0.91 1.02 -11.94
C ILE A 51 1.39 1.57 -10.60
N LEU A 52 2.64 1.26 -10.21
CA LEU A 52 3.27 1.74 -8.97
C LEU A 52 3.38 3.27 -8.95
N ASP A 53 3.69 3.86 -10.10
CA ASP A 53 3.75 5.29 -10.29
C ASP A 53 2.39 5.92 -10.01
N ASN A 54 1.33 5.43 -10.65
CA ASN A 54 -0.02 5.94 -10.46
C ASN A 54 -0.48 5.86 -8.99
N LEU A 55 -0.15 4.77 -8.30
CA LEU A 55 -0.42 4.61 -6.87
C LEU A 55 0.32 5.64 -6.03
N GLY A 56 1.62 5.83 -6.30
CA GLY A 56 2.42 6.85 -5.65
C GLY A 56 1.83 8.25 -5.85
N ARG A 57 1.32 8.56 -7.06
CA ARG A 57 0.65 9.84 -7.32
C ARG A 57 -0.62 10.03 -6.49
N ARG A 58 -1.48 9.02 -6.45
CA ARG A 58 -2.74 9.06 -5.69
C ARG A 58 -2.47 9.24 -4.19
N HIS A 59 -1.51 8.50 -3.64
CA HIS A 59 -1.16 8.61 -2.21
C HIS A 59 -0.39 9.89 -1.88
N GLY A 60 0.37 10.45 -2.83
CA GLY A 60 0.96 11.78 -2.72
C GLY A 60 -0.10 12.88 -2.55
N LYS A 61 -1.18 12.82 -3.33
CA LYS A 61 -2.34 13.72 -3.18
C LYS A 61 -3.01 13.55 -1.81
N LEU A 62 -3.20 12.32 -1.33
CA LEU A 62 -3.77 12.05 0.00
C LEU A 62 -2.89 12.61 1.13
N LYS A 63 -1.56 12.60 0.97
CA LYS A 63 -0.64 13.22 1.94
C LYS A 63 -0.88 14.72 2.04
N SER A 64 -1.12 15.37 0.90
CA SER A 64 -1.40 16.81 0.84
C SER A 64 -2.82 17.20 1.27
N SER A 65 -3.82 16.31 1.13
CA SER A 65 -5.24 16.66 1.36
C SER A 65 -5.79 16.21 2.72
N VAL A 66 -5.52 14.98 3.16
CA VAL A 66 -6.17 14.35 4.32
C VAL A 66 -5.16 13.82 5.35
N GLY A 67 -3.89 14.23 5.23
CA GLY A 67 -2.85 13.91 6.20
C GLY A 67 -2.34 12.47 6.13
N PHE A 68 -2.38 11.82 4.95
CA PHE A 68 -1.76 10.50 4.77
C PHE A 68 -0.30 10.50 5.22
N ARG A 69 0.06 9.59 6.13
CA ARG A 69 1.41 9.51 6.69
C ARG A 69 2.19 8.37 6.06
N PRO A 70 3.44 8.59 5.58
CA PRO A 70 4.23 7.56 4.92
C PRO A 70 4.48 6.27 5.74
N TYR A 71 4.44 6.33 7.08
CA TYR A 71 4.59 5.12 7.91
C TYR A 71 3.40 4.16 7.81
N TYR A 72 2.24 4.59 7.29
CA TYR A 72 1.12 3.69 7.03
C TYR A 72 1.52 2.57 6.08
N TRP A 73 2.44 2.81 5.13
CA TRP A 73 3.00 1.76 4.28
C TRP A 73 3.85 0.73 5.04
N THR A 74 4.55 1.16 6.10
CA THR A 74 5.32 0.25 6.95
C THR A 74 4.38 -0.62 7.78
N VAL A 75 3.36 -0.02 8.40
CA VAL A 75 2.33 -0.78 9.13
C VAL A 75 1.61 -1.76 8.21
N PHE A 76 1.25 -1.30 7.01
CA PHE A 76 0.64 -2.13 5.98
C PHE A 76 1.50 -3.35 5.67
N MET A 77 2.80 -3.17 5.41
CA MET A 77 3.73 -4.26 5.13
C MET A 77 3.79 -5.29 6.26
N GLU A 78 3.95 -4.85 7.51
CA GLU A 78 4.00 -5.76 8.67
C GLU A 78 2.70 -6.55 8.82
N CYS A 79 1.55 -5.88 8.65
CA CYS A 79 0.25 -6.54 8.66
C CYS A 79 0.12 -7.57 7.53
N THR A 80 0.52 -7.24 6.30
CA THR A 80 0.47 -8.19 5.17
C THR A 80 1.34 -9.41 5.42
N ILE A 81 2.57 -9.21 5.90
CA ILE A 81 3.49 -10.31 6.21
C ILE A 81 2.92 -11.22 7.30
N HIS A 82 2.34 -10.63 8.36
CA HIS A 82 1.68 -11.39 9.41
C HIS A 82 0.53 -12.25 8.86
N HIS A 83 -0.35 -11.67 8.02
CA HIS A 83 -1.50 -12.40 7.47
C HIS A 83 -1.09 -13.47 6.46
N LEU A 84 -0.05 -13.24 5.65
CA LEU A 84 0.52 -14.27 4.78
C LEU A 84 1.03 -15.47 5.59
N ARG A 85 1.70 -15.21 6.72
CA ARG A 85 2.20 -16.28 7.60
C ARG A 85 1.04 -17.10 8.19
N LEU A 86 0.00 -16.43 8.66
CA LEU A 86 -1.22 -17.08 9.14
C LEU A 86 -1.90 -17.90 8.03
N ALA A 87 -1.92 -17.39 6.80
CA ALA A 87 -2.50 -18.11 5.66
C ALA A 87 -1.74 -19.40 5.36
N PHE A 88 -0.40 -19.38 5.40
CA PHE A 88 0.40 -20.60 5.24
C PHE A 88 0.21 -21.60 6.38
N LEU A 89 0.23 -21.13 7.64
CA LEU A 89 0.03 -21.98 8.82
C LEU A 89 -1.34 -22.65 8.85
N ASN A 90 -2.36 -21.95 8.35
CA ASN A 90 -3.75 -22.44 8.33
C ASN A 90 -4.13 -23.08 6.99
N SER A 91 -3.18 -23.31 6.08
CA SER A 91 -3.47 -23.94 4.80
C SER A 91 -4.01 -25.35 5.02
N LYS A 92 -5.18 -25.63 4.44
CA LYS A 92 -5.79 -26.97 4.45
C LYS A 92 -5.41 -27.81 3.24
N VAL A 93 -4.82 -27.17 2.21
CA VAL A 93 -4.50 -27.79 0.93
C VAL A 93 -3.07 -28.30 0.94
N ASP A 94 -2.15 -27.48 1.44
CA ASP A 94 -0.73 -27.78 1.45
C ASP A 94 -0.23 -27.87 2.89
N GLN A 95 0.56 -28.91 3.20
CA GLN A 95 1.26 -28.99 4.48
C GLN A 95 2.61 -28.31 4.36
N TRP A 96 2.71 -27.09 4.90
CA TRP A 96 3.94 -26.32 4.90
C TRP A 96 4.76 -26.60 6.18
N SER A 97 6.04 -26.93 6.03
CA SER A 97 6.93 -26.97 7.18
C SER A 97 7.22 -25.55 7.69
N HIS A 98 7.52 -25.38 8.97
CA HIS A 98 7.90 -24.06 9.51
C HIS A 98 9.05 -23.41 8.73
N LYS A 99 10.02 -24.22 8.27
CA LYS A 99 11.15 -23.76 7.47
C LYS A 99 10.70 -23.21 6.11
N ASP A 100 9.77 -23.90 5.43
CA ASP A 100 9.26 -23.44 4.13
C ASP A 100 8.43 -22.17 4.26
N ILE A 101 7.65 -22.07 5.35
CA ILE A 101 6.92 -20.83 5.68
C ILE A 101 7.91 -19.68 5.89
N ASP A 102 8.99 -19.89 6.64
CA ASP A 102 10.01 -18.85 6.85
C ASP A 102 10.65 -18.38 5.55
N ASN A 103 11.02 -19.33 4.68
CA ASN A 103 11.58 -19.01 3.36
C ASN A 103 10.58 -18.23 2.50
N ALA A 104 9.32 -18.68 2.43
CA ALA A 104 8.27 -18.00 1.68
C ALA A 104 8.04 -16.58 2.20
N ILE A 105 7.96 -16.42 3.53
CA ILE A 105 7.76 -15.12 4.17
C ILE A 105 8.94 -14.18 3.91
N MET A 106 10.17 -14.68 3.90
CA MET A 106 11.34 -13.89 3.50
C MET A 106 11.20 -13.38 2.07
N LEU A 107 10.83 -14.22 1.11
CA LEU A 107 10.65 -13.82 -0.29
C LEU A 107 9.53 -12.79 -0.45
N TRP A 108 8.39 -13.01 0.20
CA TRP A 108 7.28 -12.06 0.23
C TRP A 108 7.68 -10.72 0.82
N ARG A 109 8.49 -10.70 1.90
CA ARG A 109 9.02 -9.47 2.49
C ARG A 109 9.85 -8.67 1.50
N HIS A 110 10.72 -9.33 0.73
CA HIS A 110 11.53 -8.65 -0.28
C HIS A 110 10.67 -8.05 -1.40
N LEU A 111 9.69 -8.82 -1.91
CA LEU A 111 8.78 -8.35 -2.96
C LEU A 111 7.96 -7.13 -2.49
N ILE A 112 7.30 -7.23 -1.33
CA ILE A 112 6.45 -6.17 -0.79
C ILE A 112 7.28 -4.93 -0.47
N LEU A 113 8.49 -5.11 0.10
CA LEU A 113 9.41 -4.00 0.35
C LEU A 113 9.77 -3.26 -0.94
N GLY A 114 10.13 -3.98 -2.00
CA GLY A 114 10.47 -3.40 -3.29
C GLY A 114 9.30 -2.64 -3.95
N ILE A 115 8.07 -3.14 -3.80
CA ILE A 115 6.85 -2.45 -4.24
C ILE A 115 6.64 -1.16 -3.42
N CYS A 116 6.66 -1.26 -2.09
CA CYS A 116 6.45 -0.13 -1.18
C CYS A 116 7.50 0.97 -1.37
N GLN A 117 8.77 0.61 -1.60
CA GLN A 117 9.84 1.57 -1.86
C GLN A 117 9.58 2.39 -3.13
N ARG A 118 9.20 1.73 -4.24
CA ARG A 118 8.86 2.42 -5.49
C ARG A 118 7.67 3.37 -5.33
N ILE A 119 6.63 2.95 -4.61
CA ILE A 119 5.48 3.80 -4.29
C ILE A 119 5.91 5.03 -3.45
N LYS A 120 6.73 4.81 -2.40
CA LYS A 120 7.23 5.87 -1.50
C LYS A 120 8.05 6.93 -2.24
N VAL A 121 8.94 6.53 -3.15
CA VAL A 121 9.74 7.47 -3.96
C VAL A 121 8.83 8.44 -4.71
N LYS A 122 7.75 7.95 -5.34
CA LYS A 122 6.82 8.80 -6.08
C LYS A 122 5.96 9.70 -5.19
N ILE A 123 5.61 9.25 -3.99
CA ILE A 123 4.93 10.10 -2.98
C ILE A 123 5.81 11.30 -2.63
N VAL A 124 7.12 11.10 -2.44
CA VAL A 124 8.07 12.18 -2.11
C VAL A 124 8.18 13.17 -3.27
N LEU A 125 8.38 12.70 -4.50
CA LEU A 125 8.50 13.56 -5.68
C LEU A 125 7.27 14.44 -5.88
N ILE A 126 6.07 13.90 -5.74
CA ILE A 126 4.83 14.68 -5.88
C ILE A 126 4.63 15.67 -4.75
N PHE A 127 4.95 15.27 -3.52
CA PHE A 127 4.89 16.20 -2.39
C PHE A 127 5.83 17.39 -2.60
N CYS A 128 7.07 17.14 -3.02
CA CYS A 128 8.04 18.18 -3.36
C CYS A 128 7.54 19.08 -4.48
N TYR A 129 7.03 18.51 -5.58
CA TYR A 129 6.50 19.28 -6.71
C TYR A 129 5.31 20.16 -6.34
N ILE A 130 4.34 19.64 -5.58
CA ILE A 130 3.18 20.42 -5.10
C ILE A 130 3.64 21.56 -4.19
N HIS A 131 4.59 21.29 -3.30
CA HIS A 131 5.10 22.30 -2.38
C HIS A 131 5.89 23.41 -3.09
N GLU A 132 6.72 23.04 -4.08
CA GLU A 132 7.46 24.01 -4.90
C GLU A 132 6.52 24.84 -5.78
N SER A 133 5.49 24.22 -6.37
CA SER A 133 4.48 24.93 -7.14
C SER A 133 3.71 25.93 -6.27
N LYS A 134 3.30 25.54 -5.06
CA LYS A 134 2.67 26.45 -4.10
C LYS A 134 3.58 27.62 -3.72
N LYS A 135 4.89 27.39 -3.50
CA LYS A 135 5.87 28.45 -3.25
C LYS A 135 5.97 29.43 -4.41
N LYS A 136 6.01 28.93 -5.65
CA LYS A 136 6.03 29.79 -6.85
C LYS A 136 4.74 30.63 -6.93
N HIS A 137 3.57 30.03 -6.74
CA HIS A 137 2.30 30.78 -6.76
C HIS A 137 2.16 31.80 -5.63
N SER A 138 2.65 31.52 -4.42
CA SER A 138 2.65 32.52 -3.35
C SER A 138 3.67 33.65 -3.55
N CYS A 139 4.70 33.44 -4.39
CA CYS A 139 5.62 34.51 -4.81
C CYS A 139 5.00 35.42 -5.89
N PHE A 140 4.04 34.92 -6.68
CA PHE A 140 3.28 35.69 -7.67
C PHE A 140 2.00 36.34 -7.10
N ALA A 141 1.59 35.97 -5.88
CA ALA A 141 0.45 36.58 -5.17
C ALA A 141 0.83 37.81 -4.34
N VAL A 142 2.07 38.28 -4.45
CA VAL A 142 2.57 39.52 -3.84
C VAL A 142 3.02 40.47 -4.96
N PHE A 143 2.11 40.78 -5.90
CA PHE A 143 2.22 41.90 -6.84
C PHE A 143 0.81 42.37 -7.19
#